data_AF-A0A1I6XM91-F1
#
_entry.id   AF-A0A1I6XM91-F1
#
_cell.length_a   1.000
_cell.length_b   1.000
_cell.length_c   1.000
_cell.angle_alpha   90.00
_cell.angle_beta   90.00
_cell.angle_gamma   90.00
#
_symmetry.space_group_name_H-M   'P 1'
#
loop_
_entity.id
_entity.type
_entity.pdbx_description
1 polymer ?
#
loop_
_entity_poly.entity_id
_entity_poly.type
_entity_poly.pdbx_seq_one_letter_code
_entity_poly.pdbx_strand_id
1 'polypeptide(L)'
;MHKIVFEKLITVFLLSYLSSISMRSIRVFSNLIIVLFLLTPLASNALVAQVSNGYSISENDFVEYNKLKLRSVESGSKAEKNSDPSELTFSPLTAVETNIANNLNSHWVWSENTLDIIDSFSPFLFRTKKSATVDQVKILVEVNSIGRLSAFEVVGDVDRGLKERIDYVLRKLPDCKPVPGFDKYGLETFELIIQK
;
A
#
# COMPACT_ATOMS: atom_id res chain seq x y z
N MET A 1 55.56 20.32 -17.60
CA MET A 1 55.18 20.57 -19.01
C MET A 1 55.27 19.30 -19.90
N HIS A 2 55.06 18.08 -19.37
CA HIS A 2 55.19 16.83 -20.15
C HIS A 2 53.87 16.08 -20.44
N LYS A 3 52.74 16.52 -19.87
CA LYS A 3 51.45 15.80 -19.96
C LYS A 3 50.75 15.96 -21.32
N ILE A 4 50.96 17.09 -22.00
CA ILE A 4 50.23 17.43 -23.25
C ILE A 4 50.74 16.62 -24.46
N VAL A 5 51.98 16.13 -24.42
CA VAL A 5 52.57 15.36 -25.54
C VAL A 5 52.03 13.93 -25.59
N PHE A 6 51.67 13.35 -24.44
CA PHE A 6 51.23 11.95 -24.37
C PHE A 6 49.82 11.73 -24.93
N GLU A 7 48.90 12.69 -24.72
CA GLU A 7 47.52 12.57 -25.24
C GLU A 7 47.45 12.66 -26.77
N LYS A 8 48.34 13.46 -27.38
CA LYS A 8 48.42 13.57 -28.85
C LYS A 8 48.97 12.31 -29.51
N LEU A 9 49.84 11.55 -28.84
CA LEU A 9 50.39 10.32 -29.41
C LEU A 9 49.35 9.19 -29.46
N ILE A 10 48.50 9.09 -28.42
CA ILE A 10 47.45 8.07 -28.32
C ILE A 10 46.35 8.28 -29.36
N THR A 11 45.98 9.54 -29.63
CA THR A 11 44.95 9.86 -30.64
C THR A 11 45.41 9.53 -32.06
N VAL A 12 46.68 9.76 -32.39
CA VAL A 12 47.23 9.44 -33.72
C VAL A 12 47.33 7.92 -33.94
N PHE A 13 47.63 7.15 -32.89
CA PHE A 13 47.71 5.69 -32.98
C PHE A 13 46.34 5.02 -33.19
N LEU A 14 45.28 5.55 -32.57
CA LEU A 14 43.91 5.01 -32.74
C LEU A 14 43.33 5.32 -34.13
N LEU A 15 43.64 6.49 -34.69
CA LEU A 15 43.18 6.86 -36.03
C LEU A 15 43.85 6.06 -37.16
N SER A 16 45.13 5.68 -37.01
CA SER A 16 45.80 4.86 -38.04
C SER A 16 45.35 3.39 -38.02
N TYR A 17 44.93 2.88 -36.85
CA TYR A 17 44.40 1.52 -36.75
C TYR A 17 43.06 1.38 -37.47
N LEU A 18 42.19 2.39 -37.34
CA LEU A 18 40.87 2.40 -37.98
C LEU A 18 40.92 2.55 -39.50
N SER A 19 41.97 3.17 -40.07
CA SER A 19 42.09 3.34 -41.52
C SER A 19 42.56 2.08 -42.26
N SER A 20 43.01 1.03 -41.56
CA SER A 20 43.49 -0.22 -42.18
C SER A 20 42.44 -1.33 -42.25
N ILE A 21 41.21 -1.07 -41.78
CA ILE A 21 40.15 -2.07 -41.76
C ILE A 21 39.55 -2.21 -43.16
N SER A 22 40.01 -3.23 -43.88
CA SER A 22 39.41 -3.74 -45.13
C SER A 22 37.90 -3.99 -44.96
N MET A 23 37.09 -3.53 -45.93
CA MET A 23 35.63 -3.72 -45.98
C MET A 23 35.18 -5.18 -45.82
N ARG A 24 36.06 -6.16 -46.04
CA ARG A 24 35.76 -7.58 -45.79
C ARG A 24 35.67 -7.93 -44.30
N SER A 25 36.40 -7.25 -43.41
CA SER A 25 36.36 -7.53 -41.96
C SER A 25 35.10 -6.98 -41.28
N ILE A 26 34.48 -5.92 -41.83
CA ILE A 26 33.28 -5.31 -41.23
C ILE A 26 32.10 -6.30 -41.17
N ARG A 27 31.96 -7.20 -42.15
CA ARG A 27 30.90 -8.22 -42.15
C ARG A 27 31.10 -9.28 -41.07
N VAL A 28 32.35 -9.61 -40.73
CA VAL A 28 32.67 -10.61 -39.69
C VAL A 28 32.43 -10.02 -38.30
N PHE A 29 32.80 -8.75 -38.09
CA PHE A 29 32.53 -8.06 -36.82
C PHE A 29 31.02 -7.84 -36.58
N SER A 30 30.24 -7.57 -37.63
CA SER A 30 28.78 -7.46 -37.52
C SER A 30 28.13 -8.72 -36.96
N ASN A 31 28.58 -9.90 -37.37
CA ASN A 31 28.00 -11.17 -36.91
C ASN A 31 28.48 -11.54 -35.50
N LEU A 32 29.65 -11.05 -35.07
CA LEU A 32 30.18 -11.31 -33.73
C LEU A 32 29.39 -10.56 -32.63
N ILE A 33 28.91 -9.34 -32.93
CA ILE A 33 28.13 -8.53 -31.97
C ILE A 33 26.76 -9.15 -31.67
N ILE A 34 26.13 -9.78 -32.67
CA ILE A 34 24.81 -10.42 -32.50
C ILE A 34 24.92 -11.66 -31.60
N VAL A 35 26.00 -12.45 -31.74
CA VAL A 35 26.22 -13.63 -30.89
C VAL A 35 26.55 -13.23 -29.45
N LEU A 36 27.25 -12.10 -29.25
CA LEU A 36 27.57 -11.61 -27.90
C LEU A 36 26.32 -11.15 -27.12
N PHE A 37 25.28 -10.68 -27.81
CA PHE A 37 24.01 -10.26 -27.19
C PHE A 37 23.09 -11.43 -26.79
N LEU A 38 23.31 -12.64 -27.31
CA LEU A 38 22.52 -13.83 -26.99
C LEU A 38 23.08 -14.64 -25.81
N LEU A 39 24.29 -14.32 -25.34
CA LEU A 39 24.99 -15.04 -24.26
C LEU A 39 25.07 -14.25 -22.96
N THR A 40 24.57 -13.03 -22.91
CA THR A 40 24.31 -12.40 -21.62
C THR A 40 23.13 -13.13 -20.98
N PRO A 41 23.27 -13.70 -19.77
CA PRO A 41 22.10 -14.10 -19.04
C PRO A 41 21.24 -12.85 -18.94
N LEU A 42 19.99 -12.94 -19.41
CA LEU A 42 18.99 -11.93 -19.15
C LEU A 42 19.02 -11.79 -17.63
N ALA A 43 19.69 -10.74 -17.14
CA ALA A 43 19.68 -10.40 -15.75
C ALA A 43 18.20 -10.18 -15.49
N SER A 44 17.57 -11.20 -14.92
CA SER A 44 16.32 -11.06 -14.24
C SER A 44 16.69 -10.06 -13.16
N ASN A 45 16.47 -8.79 -13.48
CA ASN A 45 15.91 -7.89 -12.52
C ASN A 45 14.72 -8.69 -12.01
N ALA A 46 14.94 -9.41 -10.90
CA ALA A 46 13.86 -9.78 -10.03
C ALA A 46 13.05 -8.50 -9.97
N LEU A 47 11.86 -8.53 -10.57
CA LEU A 47 10.82 -7.63 -10.20
C LEU A 47 10.62 -7.93 -8.72
N VAL A 48 11.44 -7.28 -7.90
CA VAL A 48 11.09 -7.00 -6.53
C VAL A 48 9.84 -6.19 -6.72
N ALA A 49 8.70 -6.87 -6.61
CA ALA A 49 7.44 -6.21 -6.35
C ALA A 49 7.76 -5.22 -5.25
N GLN A 50 7.76 -3.93 -5.59
CA GLN A 50 7.82 -2.89 -4.59
C GLN A 50 6.55 -3.05 -3.79
N VAL A 51 6.63 -3.81 -2.71
CA VAL A 51 5.67 -3.79 -1.62
C VAL A 51 5.55 -2.32 -1.27
N SER A 52 4.34 -1.78 -1.45
CA SER A 52 4.00 -0.40 -1.15
C SER A 52 4.53 -0.06 0.24
N ASN A 53 5.43 0.92 0.32
CA ASN A 53 6.03 1.44 1.55
C ASN A 53 5.01 2.22 2.43
N GLY A 54 3.73 1.86 2.41
CA GLY A 54 2.64 2.62 3.03
C GLY A 54 2.36 2.29 4.50
N TYR A 55 3.07 1.31 5.08
CA TYR A 55 2.77 0.76 6.40
C TYR A 55 3.86 1.07 7.43
N SER A 56 3.49 1.73 8.52
CA SER A 56 4.34 1.89 9.70
C SER A 56 3.54 1.66 10.98
N ILE A 57 4.14 0.94 11.93
CA ILE A 57 3.59 0.78 13.28
C ILE A 57 4.10 1.97 14.10
N SER A 58 3.16 2.71 14.68
CA SER A 58 3.45 3.87 15.54
C SER A 58 3.39 3.44 17.02
N GLU A 59 4.14 4.11 17.91
CA GLU A 59 4.29 3.77 19.35
C GLU A 59 2.98 3.78 20.18
N ASN A 60 1.82 4.08 19.57
CA ASN A 60 0.52 4.27 20.24
C ASN A 60 -0.55 3.26 19.80
N ASP A 61 -0.19 2.02 19.46
CA ASP A 61 -1.11 0.96 18.99
C ASP A 61 -1.91 1.32 17.73
N PHE A 62 -1.41 2.28 16.95
CA PHE A 62 -2.00 2.63 15.66
C PHE A 62 -1.25 1.95 14.53
N VAL A 63 -2.04 1.35 13.65
CA VAL A 63 -1.65 0.99 12.30
C VAL A 63 -1.79 2.24 11.42
N GLU A 64 -0.68 2.76 10.90
CA GLU A 64 -0.69 3.88 9.97
C GLU A 64 -0.65 3.38 8.52
N TYR A 65 -1.53 3.94 7.68
CA TYR A 65 -1.63 3.67 6.25
C TYR A 65 -1.86 4.98 5.49
N ASN A 66 -0.83 5.53 4.85
CA ASN A 66 -0.88 6.86 4.21
C ASN A 66 -1.43 7.94 5.17
N LYS A 67 -2.62 8.49 4.87
CA LYS A 67 -3.32 9.50 5.69
C LYS A 67 -4.30 8.89 6.68
N LEU A 68 -4.29 7.58 6.85
CA LEU A 68 -5.17 6.84 7.72
C LEU A 68 -4.42 6.34 8.94
N LYS A 69 -5.07 6.40 10.10
CA LYS A 69 -4.64 5.67 11.29
C LYS A 69 -5.78 4.82 11.79
N LEU A 70 -5.49 3.56 12.07
CA LEU A 70 -6.46 2.59 12.53
C LEU A 70 -5.99 1.99 13.85
N ARG A 71 -6.89 1.87 14.82
CA ARG A 71 -6.65 1.06 16.02
C ARG A 71 -7.92 0.31 16.42
N SER A 72 -7.77 -0.84 17.06
CA SER A 72 -8.88 -1.52 17.72
C SER A 72 -9.23 -0.80 19.01
N VAL A 73 -10.52 -0.71 19.33
CA VAL A 73 -11.02 -0.12 20.57
C VAL A 73 -11.89 -1.14 21.28
N GLU A 74 -11.62 -1.34 22.57
CA GLU A 74 -12.43 -2.21 23.41
C GLU A 74 -13.89 -1.73 23.42
N SER A 75 -14.77 -2.55 22.85
CA SER A 75 -16.20 -2.27 22.80
C SER A 75 -16.80 -2.66 24.15
N GLY A 76 -17.39 -1.70 24.86
CA GLY A 76 -17.95 -1.94 26.20
C GLY A 76 -19.06 -3.00 26.17
N SER A 77 -18.75 -4.21 26.63
CA SER A 77 -19.59 -5.38 26.99
C SER A 77 -21.10 -5.33 26.71
N LYS A 78 -21.52 -5.05 25.47
CA LYS A 78 -22.88 -5.36 25.04
C LYS A 78 -22.93 -6.84 24.75
N ALA A 79 -23.92 -7.53 25.32
CA ALA A 79 -24.13 -8.95 25.09
C ALA A 79 -24.51 -9.17 23.62
N GLU A 80 -23.52 -9.36 22.76
CA GLU A 80 -23.70 -9.43 21.33
C GLU A 80 -23.51 -10.84 20.77
N LYS A 81 -24.21 -11.05 19.67
CA LYS A 81 -24.28 -12.32 18.95
C LYS A 81 -22.89 -12.62 18.39
N ASN A 82 -22.26 -13.66 18.91
CA ASN A 82 -21.03 -14.19 18.32
C ASN A 82 -21.39 -15.18 17.20
N SER A 83 -20.58 -15.20 16.16
CA SER A 83 -20.63 -16.17 15.07
C SER A 83 -19.51 -17.19 15.25
N ASP A 84 -19.85 -18.44 14.98
CA ASP A 84 -18.88 -19.54 14.98
C ASP A 84 -18.10 -19.52 13.65
N PRO A 85 -16.82 -19.93 13.65
CA PRO A 85 -15.98 -19.96 12.44
C PRO A 85 -16.63 -20.74 11.28
N SER A 86 -17.41 -21.78 11.58
CA SER A 86 -18.11 -22.60 10.57
C SER A 86 -19.18 -21.83 9.78
N GLU A 87 -19.64 -20.68 10.28
CA GLU A 87 -20.64 -19.85 9.61
C GLU A 87 -20.00 -18.81 8.66
N LEU A 88 -18.67 -18.69 8.67
CA LEU A 88 -17.94 -17.63 7.97
C LEU A 88 -17.19 -18.16 6.75
N THR A 89 -17.10 -17.30 5.73
CA THR A 89 -16.33 -17.61 4.52
C THR A 89 -14.91 -17.06 4.65
N PHE A 90 -13.95 -17.96 4.76
CA PHE A 90 -12.54 -17.60 4.80
C PHE A 90 -11.98 -17.38 3.40
N SER A 91 -11.35 -16.23 3.21
CA SER A 91 -10.53 -15.92 2.04
C SER A 91 -9.07 -15.81 2.47
N PRO A 92 -8.10 -16.16 1.61
CA PRO A 92 -6.69 -16.03 1.97
C PRO A 92 -6.36 -14.56 2.26
N LEU A 93 -5.72 -14.33 3.40
CA LEU A 93 -5.20 -13.02 3.77
C LEU A 93 -3.87 -12.76 3.07
N THR A 94 -3.65 -11.52 2.65
CA THR A 94 -2.32 -11.09 2.20
C THR A 94 -1.36 -10.97 3.40
N ALA A 95 -0.06 -10.88 3.13
CA ALA A 95 0.93 -10.63 4.17
C ALA A 95 0.66 -9.29 4.91
N VAL A 96 0.21 -8.26 4.18
CA VAL A 96 -0.16 -6.95 4.73
C VAL A 96 -1.38 -7.07 5.62
N GLU A 97 -2.44 -7.73 5.16
CA GLU A 97 -3.67 -7.96 5.94
C GLU A 97 -3.37 -8.75 7.23
N THR A 98 -2.53 -9.78 7.14
CA THR A 98 -2.12 -10.57 8.31
C THR A 98 -1.39 -9.71 9.33
N ASN A 99 -0.49 -8.85 8.88
CA ASN A 99 0.23 -7.93 9.76
C ASN A 99 -0.73 -6.91 10.41
N ILE A 100 -1.67 -6.34 9.64
CA ILE A 100 -2.67 -5.41 10.18
C ILE A 100 -3.49 -6.10 11.28
N ALA A 101 -4.04 -7.28 10.99
CA ALA A 101 -4.84 -8.05 11.95
C ALA A 101 -4.08 -8.33 13.26
N ASN A 102 -2.83 -8.79 13.14
CA ASN A 102 -1.98 -9.09 14.29
C ASN A 102 -1.67 -7.83 15.13
N ASN A 103 -1.39 -6.71 14.47
CA ASN A 103 -1.08 -5.46 15.18
C ASN A 103 -2.31 -4.82 15.82
N LEU A 104 -3.49 -5.01 15.25
CA LEU A 104 -4.76 -4.58 15.84
C LEU A 104 -5.30 -5.56 16.88
N ASN A 105 -4.69 -6.75 17.01
CA ASN A 105 -5.20 -7.87 17.80
C ASN A 105 -6.69 -8.12 17.58
N SER A 106 -7.08 -8.19 16.30
CA SER A 106 -8.48 -8.17 15.87
C SER A 106 -8.82 -9.43 15.06
N HIS A 107 -10.04 -9.92 15.23
CA HIS A 107 -10.56 -11.04 14.44
C HIS A 107 -11.12 -10.62 13.06
N TRP A 108 -11.15 -9.32 12.76
CA TRP A 108 -11.58 -8.75 11.48
C TRP A 108 -10.48 -7.93 10.85
N VAL A 109 -10.38 -7.98 9.52
CA VAL A 109 -9.42 -7.14 8.82
C VAL A 109 -10.02 -6.54 7.56
N TRP A 110 -9.81 -5.24 7.37
CA TRP A 110 -10.08 -4.60 6.08
C TRP A 110 -9.00 -4.98 5.07
N SER A 111 -9.42 -5.24 3.83
CA SER A 111 -8.45 -5.46 2.77
C SER A 111 -7.62 -4.20 2.49
N GLU A 112 -6.40 -4.38 1.99
CA GLU A 112 -5.51 -3.28 1.59
C GLU A 112 -6.22 -2.32 0.62
N ASN A 113 -6.93 -2.87 -0.37
CA ASN A 113 -7.74 -2.10 -1.31
C ASN A 113 -8.84 -1.28 -0.61
N THR A 114 -9.36 -1.72 0.55
CA THR A 114 -10.33 -0.93 1.32
C THR A 114 -9.69 0.29 1.95
N LEU A 115 -8.48 0.15 2.47
CA LEU A 115 -7.70 1.26 3.01
C LEU A 115 -7.35 2.27 1.91
N ASP A 116 -6.98 1.79 0.72
CA ASP A 116 -6.78 2.64 -0.47
C ASP A 116 -8.05 3.41 -0.85
N ILE A 117 -9.20 2.74 -0.83
CA ILE A 117 -10.49 3.37 -1.11
C ILE A 117 -10.75 4.50 -0.11
N ILE A 118 -10.58 4.26 1.20
CA ILE A 118 -10.80 5.27 2.24
C ILE A 118 -9.85 6.46 2.04
N ASP A 119 -8.56 6.20 1.80
CA ASP A 119 -7.54 7.23 1.60
C ASP A 119 -7.87 8.10 0.37
N SER A 120 -8.35 7.49 -0.72
CA SER A 120 -8.76 8.18 -1.94
C SER A 120 -9.92 9.17 -1.73
N PHE A 121 -10.75 8.96 -0.69
CA PHE A 121 -11.86 9.84 -0.36
C PHE A 121 -11.46 11.04 0.52
N SER A 122 -10.23 11.10 1.05
CA SER A 122 -9.80 12.23 1.90
C SER A 122 -10.06 13.61 1.25
N PRO A 123 -9.68 13.88 -0.02
CA PRO A 123 -9.99 15.15 -0.68
C PRO A 123 -11.50 15.45 -0.79
N PHE A 124 -12.33 14.42 -0.92
CA PHE A 124 -13.78 14.55 -0.96
C PHE A 124 -14.36 14.93 0.41
N LEU A 125 -13.85 14.31 1.49
CA LEU A 125 -14.26 14.60 2.85
C LEU A 125 -13.98 16.07 3.22
N PHE A 126 -12.78 16.56 2.91
CA PHE A 126 -12.31 17.90 3.31
C PHE A 126 -12.60 19.03 2.31
N ARG A 127 -13.48 18.79 1.32
CA ARG A 127 -13.72 19.71 0.19
C ARG A 127 -14.34 21.07 0.56
N THR A 128 -15.19 21.14 1.58
CA THR A 128 -15.97 22.36 1.88
C THR A 128 -15.16 23.36 2.70
N LYS A 129 -15.53 24.65 2.67
CA LYS A 129 -14.83 25.69 3.46
C LYS A 129 -14.77 25.38 4.96
N LYS A 130 -15.82 24.78 5.52
CA LYS A 130 -15.89 24.39 6.94
C LYS A 130 -15.05 23.15 7.24
N SER A 131 -15.12 22.12 6.39
CA SER A 131 -14.28 20.92 6.54
C SER A 131 -12.81 21.19 6.21
N ALA A 132 -12.51 22.21 5.40
CA ALA A 132 -11.13 22.55 5.02
C ALA A 132 -10.29 23.07 6.19
N THR A 133 -10.92 23.54 7.27
CA THR A 133 -10.24 23.93 8.52
C THR A 133 -10.06 22.77 9.49
N VAL A 134 -10.58 21.58 9.16
CA VAL A 134 -10.40 20.37 9.96
C VAL A 134 -9.21 19.60 9.41
N ASP A 135 -8.20 19.37 10.25
CA ASP A 135 -6.97 18.67 9.84
C ASP A 135 -7.14 17.15 9.82
N GLN A 136 -7.97 16.63 10.72
CA GLN A 136 -8.26 15.20 10.82
C GLN A 136 -9.68 14.97 11.36
N VAL A 137 -10.28 13.84 10.98
CA VAL A 137 -11.56 13.37 11.53
C VAL A 137 -11.32 12.02 12.17
N LYS A 138 -11.87 11.83 13.38
CA LYS A 138 -11.88 10.57 14.10
C LYS A 138 -13.27 9.95 14.02
N ILE A 139 -13.33 8.68 13.66
CA ILE A 139 -14.56 7.93 13.42
C ILE A 139 -14.43 6.61 14.18
N LEU A 140 -15.42 6.29 15.01
CA LEU A 140 -15.59 4.95 15.56
C LEU A 140 -16.47 4.18 14.59
N VAL A 141 -15.97 3.06 14.08
CA VAL A 141 -16.68 2.19 13.15
C VAL A 141 -16.88 0.84 13.82
N GLU A 142 -18.11 0.35 13.78
CA GLU A 142 -18.52 -0.89 14.43
C GLU A 142 -18.70 -1.97 13.36
N VAL A 143 -18.05 -3.10 13.55
CA VAL A 143 -18.11 -4.27 12.67
C VAL A 143 -18.81 -5.39 13.42
N ASN A 144 -19.86 -5.95 12.82
CA ASN A 144 -20.65 -7.03 13.43
C ASN A 144 -19.97 -8.40 13.31
N SER A 145 -20.63 -9.43 13.84
CA SER A 145 -20.15 -10.82 13.87
C SER A 145 -20.01 -11.50 12.49
N ILE A 146 -20.42 -10.85 11.41
CA ILE A 146 -20.24 -11.35 10.03
C ILE A 146 -19.26 -10.49 9.23
N GLY A 147 -18.54 -9.56 9.87
CA GLY A 147 -17.57 -8.69 9.21
C GLY A 147 -18.18 -7.48 8.51
N ARG A 148 -19.47 -7.19 8.71
CA ARG A 148 -20.14 -6.03 8.11
C ARG A 148 -20.10 -4.82 9.03
N LEU A 149 -19.93 -3.64 8.43
CA LEU A 149 -20.13 -2.38 9.13
C LEU A 149 -21.59 -2.28 9.63
N SER A 150 -21.79 -2.25 10.96
CA SER A 150 -23.11 -2.12 11.59
C SER A 150 -23.46 -0.69 11.94
N ALA A 151 -22.50 0.06 12.49
CA ALA A 151 -22.72 1.42 12.98
C ALA A 151 -21.44 2.26 12.84
N PHE A 152 -21.60 3.57 12.92
CA PHE A 152 -20.47 4.49 13.07
C PHE A 152 -20.84 5.72 13.89
N GLU A 153 -19.84 6.28 14.55
CA GLU A 153 -19.93 7.52 15.31
C GLU A 153 -18.76 8.42 14.94
N VAL A 154 -19.02 9.71 14.71
CA VAL A 154 -17.95 10.69 14.47
C VAL A 154 -17.61 11.35 15.79
N VAL A 155 -16.34 11.28 16.18
CA VAL A 155 -15.85 11.82 17.45
C VAL A 155 -15.54 13.31 17.27
N GLY A 156 -16.23 14.15 18.02
CA GLY A 156 -16.05 15.61 18.01
C GLY A 156 -17.14 16.35 17.24
N ASP A 157 -16.99 17.68 17.17
CA ASP A 157 -17.95 18.55 16.49
C ASP A 157 -17.61 18.66 15.00
N VAL A 158 -18.37 17.96 14.16
CA VAL A 158 -18.25 17.98 12.71
C VAL A 158 -19.51 18.57 12.08
N ASP A 159 -19.33 19.30 10.97
CA ASP A 159 -20.48 19.82 10.24
C ASP A 159 -21.34 18.68 9.66
N ARG A 160 -22.65 18.93 9.56
CA ARG A 160 -23.61 17.96 9.03
C ARG A 160 -23.21 17.43 7.65
N GLY A 161 -22.68 18.28 6.78
CA GLY A 161 -22.27 17.88 5.44
C GLY A 161 -21.06 16.94 5.47
N LEU A 162 -20.10 17.17 6.36
CA LEU A 162 -18.97 16.25 6.58
C LEU A 162 -19.46 14.89 7.09
N LYS A 163 -20.40 14.87 8.05
CA LYS A 163 -21.03 13.63 8.52
C LYS A 163 -21.74 12.86 7.39
N GLU A 164 -22.48 13.56 6.53
CA GLU A 164 -23.15 12.95 5.36
C GLU A 164 -22.15 12.40 4.33
N ARG A 165 -21.02 13.09 4.11
CA ARG A 165 -19.95 12.58 3.23
C ARG A 165 -19.24 11.35 3.83
N ILE A 166 -19.04 11.33 5.14
CA ILE A 166 -18.50 10.15 5.85
C ILE A 166 -19.46 8.97 5.72
N ASP A 167 -20.75 9.16 6.00
CA ASP A 167 -21.78 8.11 5.81
C ASP A 167 -21.75 7.55 4.38
N TYR A 168 -21.66 8.45 3.39
CA TYR A 168 -21.56 8.04 1.99
C TYR A 168 -20.35 7.15 1.71
N VAL A 169 -19.17 7.50 2.25
CA VAL A 169 -17.94 6.71 2.08
C VAL A 169 -18.06 5.36 2.77
N LEU A 170 -18.51 5.34 4.02
CA LEU A 170 -18.63 4.12 4.82
C LEU A 170 -19.56 3.08 4.19
N ARG A 171 -20.65 3.51 3.56
CA ARG A 171 -21.58 2.62 2.82
C ARG A 171 -20.99 1.98 1.56
N LYS A 172 -19.84 2.47 1.09
CA LYS A 172 -19.14 1.94 -0.09
C LYS A 172 -18.01 0.98 0.28
N LEU A 173 -17.71 0.85 1.58
CA LEU A 173 -16.66 -0.06 2.02
C LEU A 173 -17.12 -1.51 1.87
N PRO A 174 -16.26 -2.39 1.37
CA PRO A 174 -16.53 -3.81 1.38
C PRO A 174 -16.49 -4.35 2.82
N ASP A 175 -17.09 -5.52 3.00
CA ASP A 175 -17.08 -6.26 4.26
C ASP A 175 -15.63 -6.64 4.68
N CYS A 176 -15.38 -6.69 5.98
CA CYS A 176 -14.13 -7.17 6.56
C CYS A 176 -13.97 -8.68 6.31
N LYS A 177 -12.72 -9.11 6.17
CA LYS A 177 -12.38 -10.53 6.11
C LYS A 177 -12.21 -11.10 7.52
N PRO A 178 -12.69 -12.32 7.79
CA PRO A 178 -12.39 -12.98 9.06
C PRO A 178 -10.92 -13.40 9.11
N VAL A 179 -10.27 -13.14 10.24
CA VAL A 179 -8.89 -13.55 10.50
C VAL A 179 -8.92 -14.97 11.07
N PRO A 180 -8.27 -15.97 10.45
CA PRO A 180 -8.32 -17.34 10.94
C PRO A 180 -7.60 -17.51 12.28
N GLY A 181 -8.06 -18.45 13.11
CA GLY A 181 -7.42 -18.79 14.39
C GLY A 181 -8.17 -18.32 15.64
N PHE A 182 -9.32 -17.65 15.48
CA PHE A 182 -10.19 -17.28 16.59
C PHE A 182 -11.32 -18.30 16.77
N ASP A 183 -11.67 -18.59 18.02
CA ASP A 183 -12.78 -19.50 18.35
C ASP A 183 -14.15 -18.87 18.09
N LYS A 184 -14.24 -17.54 18.19
CA LYS A 184 -15.48 -16.77 18.05
C LYS A 184 -15.22 -15.45 17.36
N TYR A 185 -16.17 -15.07 16.52
CA TYR A 185 -16.20 -13.78 15.85
C TYR A 185 -17.35 -12.95 16.39
N GLY A 186 -17.01 -11.81 16.96
CA GLY A 186 -17.91 -10.95 17.67
C GLY A 186 -17.98 -9.59 17.01
N LEU A 187 -18.60 -8.67 17.73
CA LEU A 187 -18.58 -7.27 17.37
C LEU A 187 -17.26 -6.64 17.81
N GLU A 188 -16.68 -5.85 16.92
CA GLU A 188 -15.47 -5.07 17.19
C GLU A 188 -15.66 -3.62 16.74
N THR A 189 -15.10 -2.70 17.51
CA THR A 189 -15.07 -1.28 17.16
C THR A 189 -13.65 -0.91 16.80
N PHE A 190 -13.49 -0.21 15.68
CA PHE A 190 -12.22 0.37 15.29
C PHE A 190 -12.32 1.88 15.33
N GLU A 191 -11.24 2.50 15.77
CA GLU A 191 -11.05 3.94 15.62
C GLU A 191 -10.27 4.20 14.34
N LEU A 192 -10.97 4.81 13.38
CA LEU A 192 -10.43 5.27 12.11
C LEU A 192 -10.20 6.77 12.18
N ILE A 193 -8.96 7.19 11.97
CA ILE A 193 -8.56 8.59 11.85
C ILE A 193 -8.20 8.85 10.39
N ILE A 194 -8.90 9.80 9.76
CA ILE A 194 -8.63 10.23 8.38
C ILE A 194 -8.01 11.62 8.43
N GLN A 195 -6.80 11.76 7.89
CA GLN A 195 -6.08 13.01 7.77
C GLN A 195 -6.26 13.62 6.37
N LYS A 196 -6.19 14.94 6.30
CA LYS A 196 -6.38 15.72 5.07
C LYS A 196 -5.23 15.57 4.06
#